data_AF-A0ABD5IYK6-F1
#
_entry.id   AF-A0ABD5IYK6-F1
#
_cell.length_a   1.000
_cell.length_b   1.000
_cell.length_c   1.000
_cell.angle_alpha   90.00
_cell.angle_beta   90.00
_cell.angle_gamma   90.00
#
_symmetry.space_group_name_H-M   'P 1'
#
loop_
_entity.id
_entity.type
_entity.pdbx_description
1 polymer ?
#
loop_
_entity_poly.entity_id
_entity_poly.type
_entity_poly.pdbx_seq_one_letter_code
_entity_poly.pdbx_strand_id
1 'polypeptide(L)'
;MQIKPNDPNFAAYTRFTLFAKFQKSIKDGTEFVGGKSKDISFEQFNELLNQNKVVSKENAGEMSKFHRDALQIQMNYSKDPEFTLKVKDVISKAFQLGLVDKDETLINKIDTKA
;
A
#
# COMPACT_ATOMS: atom_id res chain seq x y z
N MET A 1 -12.78 13.79 -6.54
CA MET A 1 -11.57 13.34 -7.26
C MET A 1 -12.01 12.27 -8.26
N GLN A 2 -11.69 12.37 -9.56
CA GLN A 2 -11.98 11.28 -10.51
C GLN A 2 -10.83 10.26 -10.42
N ILE A 3 -11.11 9.08 -9.88
CA ILE A 3 -10.13 7.98 -9.85
C ILE A 3 -9.99 7.46 -11.29
N LYS A 4 -8.80 7.59 -11.87
CA LYS A 4 -8.54 7.07 -13.21
C LYS A 4 -8.20 5.57 -13.10
N PRO A 5 -8.70 4.71 -14.03
CA PRO A 5 -8.43 3.26 -13.99
C PRO A 5 -6.94 2.89 -13.97
N ASN A 6 -6.08 3.74 -14.54
CA ASN A 6 -4.63 3.57 -14.60
C ASN A 6 -3.89 4.57 -13.69
N ASP A 7 -4.35 4.75 -12.46
CA ASP A 7 -3.63 5.52 -11.45
C ASP A 7 -2.71 4.60 -10.61
N PRO A 8 -1.37 4.72 -10.70
CA PRO A 8 -0.45 3.89 -9.92
C PRO A 8 -0.60 4.08 -8.41
N ASN A 9 -0.97 5.28 -7.95
CA ASN A 9 -1.19 5.54 -6.54
C ASN A 9 -2.43 4.81 -6.04
N PHE A 10 -3.50 4.80 -6.84
CA PHE A 10 -4.71 4.07 -6.48
C PHE A 10 -4.48 2.54 -6.48
N ALA A 11 -3.71 2.03 -7.45
CA ALA A 11 -3.31 0.63 -7.47
C ALA A 11 -2.44 0.25 -6.26
N ALA A 12 -1.53 1.12 -5.81
CA ALA A 12 -0.78 0.92 -4.58
C ALA A 12 -1.69 0.94 -3.35
N TYR A 13 -2.57 1.94 -3.26
CA TYR A 13 -3.53 2.08 -2.17
C TYR A 13 -4.43 0.85 -2.01
N THR A 14 -4.99 0.36 -3.11
CA THR A 14 -5.85 -0.84 -3.10
C THR A 14 -5.08 -2.10 -2.70
N ARG A 15 -3.79 -2.20 -3.01
CA ARG A 15 -2.96 -3.32 -2.52
C ARG A 15 -2.83 -3.34 -1.01
N PHE A 16 -2.60 -2.19 -0.38
CA PHE A 16 -2.50 -2.11 1.07
C PHE A 16 -3.85 -2.29 1.78
N THR A 17 -4.92 -1.73 1.22
CA THR A 17 -6.22 -1.66 1.89
C THR A 17 -7.17 -2.83 1.59
N LEU A 18 -6.97 -3.52 0.46
CA LEU A 18 -7.79 -4.67 0.07
C LEU A 18 -6.96 -5.95 0.01
N PHE A 19 -5.93 -6.01 -0.84
CA PHE A 19 -5.20 -7.26 -1.09
C PHE A 19 -4.48 -7.78 0.15
N ALA A 20 -3.74 -6.92 0.87
CA ALA A 20 -3.06 -7.32 2.08
C ALA A 20 -4.04 -7.83 3.16
N LYS A 21 -5.18 -7.13 3.33
CA LYS A 21 -6.23 -7.55 4.28
C LYS A 21 -6.88 -8.86 3.89
N PHE A 22 -7.15 -9.07 2.61
CA PHE A 22 -7.69 -10.32 2.09
C PHE A 22 -6.72 -11.49 2.27
N GLN A 23 -5.43 -11.27 2.04
CA GLN A 23 -4.43 -12.30 2.28
C GLN A 23 -4.31 -12.65 3.77
N LYS A 24 -4.37 -11.63 4.65
CA LYS A 24 -4.39 -11.82 6.10
C LYS A 24 -5.61 -12.62 6.54
N SER A 25 -6.80 -12.30 6.04
CA SER A 25 -8.02 -13.06 6.37
C SER A 25 -7.93 -14.52 5.93
N ILE A 26 -7.33 -14.80 4.77
CA ILE A 26 -7.06 -16.19 4.33
C ILE A 26 -6.09 -16.90 5.29
N LYS A 27 -4.99 -16.24 5.68
CA LYS A 27 -3.97 -16.83 6.56
C LYS A 27 -4.52 -17.11 7.96
N ASP A 28 -5.29 -16.16 8.50
CA ASP A 28 -5.77 -16.21 9.87
C ASP A 28 -7.11 -16.96 9.99
N GLY A 29 -7.72 -17.35 8.87
CA GLY A 29 -9.05 -17.99 8.84
C GLY A 29 -10.18 -17.07 9.30
N THR A 30 -9.98 -15.75 9.23
CA THR A 30 -10.95 -14.74 9.68
C THR A 30 -11.84 -14.28 8.53
N GLU A 31 -13.03 -13.75 8.86
CA GLU A 31 -13.93 -13.20 7.85
C GLU A 31 -13.32 -11.93 7.23
N PHE A 32 -13.29 -11.87 5.89
CA PHE A 32 -12.91 -10.65 5.18
C PHE A 32 -14.05 -9.63 5.21
N VAL A 33 -13.97 -8.68 6.15
CA VAL A 33 -14.93 -7.57 6.22
C VAL A 33 -14.45 -6.43 5.32
N GLY A 34 -14.72 -6.53 4.02
CA GLY A 34 -14.43 -5.47 3.06
C GLY A 34 -15.16 -4.16 3.41
N GLY A 35 -14.46 -3.02 3.36
CA GLY A 35 -15.09 -1.69 3.40
C GLY A 35 -15.18 -0.99 4.77
N LYS A 36 -14.70 -1.59 5.88
CA LYS A 36 -14.58 -0.89 7.18
C LYS A 36 -13.12 -0.73 7.61
N SER A 37 -12.31 -0.27 6.67
CA SER A 37 -10.91 -0.02 6.95
C SER A 37 -10.74 1.19 7.87
N LYS A 38 -9.94 1.06 8.95
CA LYS A 38 -9.48 2.22 9.73
C LYS A 38 -8.26 2.90 9.06
N ASP A 39 -7.80 2.40 7.92
CA ASP A 39 -6.71 2.97 7.15
C ASP A 39 -7.00 4.43 6.77
N ILE A 40 -5.95 5.22 6.58
CA ILE A 40 -6.07 6.56 5.99
C ILE A 40 -6.77 6.49 4.61
N SER A 41 -7.47 7.55 4.22
CA SER A 41 -8.15 7.60 2.92
C SER A 41 -7.17 7.67 1.75
N PHE A 42 -7.65 7.47 0.52
CA PHE A 42 -6.81 7.62 -0.69
C PHE A 42 -6.29 9.05 -0.85
N GLU A 43 -7.09 10.05 -0.52
CA GLU A 43 -6.68 11.46 -0.51
C GLU A 43 -5.53 11.68 0.47
N GLN A 44 -5.67 11.19 1.71
CA GLN A 44 -4.63 11.29 2.73
C GLN A 44 -3.35 10.55 2.33
N PHE A 45 -3.50 9.35 1.74
CA PHE A 45 -2.37 8.59 1.21
C PHE A 45 -1.60 9.40 0.15
N ASN A 46 -2.30 10.01 -0.81
CA ASN A 46 -1.68 10.86 -1.83
C ASN A 46 -1.02 12.10 -1.23
N GLU A 47 -1.66 12.76 -0.27
CA GLU A 47 -1.07 13.90 0.43
C GLU A 47 0.25 13.52 1.11
N LEU A 48 0.28 12.39 1.82
CA LEU A 48 1.49 11.92 2.51
C LEU A 48 2.59 11.52 1.55
N LEU A 49 2.25 10.85 0.45
CA LEU A 49 3.22 10.59 -0.64
C LEU A 49 3.81 11.89 -1.19
N ASN A 50 3.02 12.94 -1.36
CA ASN A 50 3.49 14.22 -1.90
C ASN A 50 4.31 15.03 -0.90
N GLN A 51 4.01 14.93 0.39
CA GLN A 51 4.75 15.62 1.46
C GLN A 51 6.17 15.09 1.63
N ASN A 52 6.49 13.88 1.14
CA ASN A 52 7.81 13.24 1.28
C ASN A 52 8.32 13.19 2.73
N LYS A 53 7.41 13.12 3.69
CA LYS A 53 7.74 13.13 5.12
C LYS A 53 7.51 11.75 5.71
N VAL A 54 8.52 11.24 6.42
CA VAL A 54 8.38 10.00 7.20
C VAL A 54 7.35 10.24 8.31
N VAL A 55 6.27 9.45 8.29
CA VAL A 55 5.19 9.53 9.27
C VAL A 55 5.35 8.54 10.42
N SER A 56 6.05 7.42 10.19
CA SER A 56 6.42 6.48 11.24
C SER A 56 7.84 5.98 11.00
N LYS A 57 8.79 6.33 11.89
CA LYS A 57 10.19 5.92 11.76
C LYS A 57 10.39 4.42 11.98
N GLU A 58 9.59 3.83 12.84
CA GLU A 58 9.61 2.39 13.16
C GLU A 58 9.10 1.53 12.02
N ASN A 59 8.22 2.07 11.18
CA ASN A 59 7.68 1.39 10.00
C ASN A 59 8.43 1.75 8.71
N ALA A 60 9.27 2.80 8.75
CA ALA A 60 10.03 3.24 7.60
C ALA A 60 11.11 2.22 7.23
N GLY A 61 11.13 1.78 5.98
CA GLY A 61 12.11 0.80 5.53
C GLY A 61 11.99 0.41 4.07
N GLU A 62 12.63 -0.69 3.72
CA GLU A 62 12.50 -1.29 2.39
C GLU A 62 11.15 -2.00 2.23
N MET A 63 10.69 -2.10 0.98
CA MET A 63 9.52 -2.88 0.63
C MET A 63 9.67 -4.33 1.08
N SER A 64 8.64 -4.86 1.73
CA SER A 64 8.62 -6.26 2.16
C SER A 64 8.76 -7.23 0.97
N LYS A 65 9.27 -8.43 1.26
CA LYS A 65 9.37 -9.50 0.26
C LYS A 65 8.00 -9.85 -0.32
N PHE A 66 6.93 -9.79 0.50
CA PHE A 66 5.57 -10.09 0.07
C PHE A 66 5.13 -9.20 -1.11
N HIS A 67 5.22 -7.88 -0.96
CA HIS A 67 4.84 -6.94 -2.02
C HIS A 67 5.81 -7.02 -3.21
N ARG A 68 7.10 -7.17 -2.94
CA ARG A 68 8.13 -7.26 -3.99
C ARG A 68 7.92 -8.45 -4.91
N ASP A 69 7.69 -9.63 -4.35
CA ASP A 69 7.53 -10.86 -5.12
C ASP A 69 6.22 -10.82 -5.93
N ALA A 70 5.12 -10.32 -5.32
CA ALA A 70 3.85 -10.14 -6.03
C ALA A 70 3.97 -9.16 -7.21
N LEU A 71 4.69 -8.05 -7.02
CA LEU A 71 4.98 -7.08 -8.06
C LEU A 71 5.86 -7.65 -9.18
N GLN A 72 6.88 -8.44 -8.82
CA GLN A 72 7.76 -9.06 -9.80
C GLN A 72 6.99 -10.06 -10.68
N ILE A 73 6.12 -10.87 -10.06
CA ILE A 73 5.22 -11.77 -10.82
C ILE A 73 4.32 -10.94 -11.73
N GLN A 74 3.67 -9.89 -11.22
CA GLN A 74 2.83 -9.05 -12.06
C GLN A 74 3.63 -8.42 -13.21
N MET A 75 4.85 -7.94 -13.00
CA MET A 75 5.70 -7.42 -14.07
C MET A 75 5.99 -8.46 -15.16
N ASN A 76 6.25 -9.70 -14.77
CA ASN A 76 6.58 -10.78 -15.70
C ASN A 76 5.39 -11.23 -16.57
N TYR A 77 4.16 -11.06 -16.07
CA TYR A 77 2.95 -11.58 -16.72
C TYR A 77 1.92 -10.51 -17.12
N SER A 78 2.20 -9.23 -16.85
CA SER A 78 1.35 -8.09 -17.22
C SER A 78 1.51 -7.72 -18.69
N LYS A 79 0.42 -7.25 -19.31
CA LYS A 79 0.45 -6.60 -20.64
C LYS A 79 1.08 -5.20 -20.61
N ASP A 80 1.20 -4.62 -19.41
CA ASP A 80 1.79 -3.31 -19.14
C ASP A 80 2.77 -3.39 -17.95
N PRO A 81 4.04 -3.79 -18.20
CA PRO A 81 5.07 -3.84 -17.17
C PRO A 81 5.47 -2.45 -16.66
N GLU A 82 5.39 -1.41 -17.50
CA GLU A 82 5.73 -0.03 -17.12
C GLU A 82 4.76 0.53 -16.07
N PHE A 83 3.47 0.30 -16.24
CA PHE A 83 2.49 0.64 -15.21
C PHE A 83 2.80 -0.07 -13.89
N THR A 84 3.15 -1.36 -13.96
CA THR A 84 3.50 -2.14 -12.76
C THR A 84 4.76 -1.61 -12.08
N LEU A 85 5.75 -1.14 -12.85
CA LEU A 85 6.93 -0.46 -12.33
C LEU A 85 6.56 0.84 -11.60
N LYS A 86 5.66 1.66 -12.16
CA LYS A 86 5.15 2.86 -11.47
C LYS A 86 4.46 2.52 -10.15
N VAL A 87 3.67 1.44 -10.11
CA VAL A 87 3.04 0.98 -8.86
C VAL A 87 4.11 0.52 -7.86
N LYS A 88 5.16 -0.18 -8.31
CA LYS A 88 6.28 -0.59 -7.47
C LYS A 88 6.97 0.62 -6.83
N ASP A 89 7.22 1.68 -7.59
CA ASP A 89 7.85 2.90 -7.07
C ASP A 89 6.99 3.56 -5.99
N VAL A 90 5.67 3.62 -6.20
CA VAL A 90 4.74 4.17 -5.19
C VAL A 90 4.72 3.31 -3.92
N ILE A 91 4.66 1.99 -4.05
CA ILE A 91 4.69 1.08 -2.90
C ILE A 91 6.02 1.22 -2.17
N SER A 92 7.14 1.27 -2.88
CA SER A 92 8.47 1.44 -2.27
C SER A 92 8.56 2.75 -1.49
N LYS A 93 8.04 3.83 -2.07
CA LYS A 93 7.94 5.13 -1.40
C LYS A 93 7.07 5.07 -0.15
N ALA A 94 5.92 4.38 -0.20
CA ALA A 94 5.06 4.22 0.97
C ALA A 94 5.78 3.50 2.13
N PHE A 95 6.56 2.46 1.84
CA PHE A 95 7.42 1.80 2.83
C PHE A 95 8.49 2.73 3.38
N GLN A 96 9.18 3.50 2.54
CA GLN A 96 10.20 4.45 2.98
C GLN A 96 9.63 5.57 3.87
N LEU A 97 8.39 5.97 3.65
CA LEU A 97 7.71 6.98 4.45
C LEU A 97 7.08 6.41 5.73
N GLY A 98 7.12 5.08 5.94
CA GLY A 98 6.49 4.42 7.09
C GLY A 98 4.96 4.43 7.03
N LEU A 99 4.38 4.43 5.82
CA LEU A 99 2.94 4.39 5.61
C LEU A 99 2.35 2.97 5.67
N VAL A 100 3.21 1.96 5.72
CA VAL A 100 2.83 0.55 5.73
C VAL A 100 3.16 -0.05 7.09
N ASP A 101 2.18 -0.68 7.72
CA ASP A 101 2.32 -1.33 9.02
C ASP A 101 2.94 -2.75 8.85
N LYS A 102 3.34 -3.35 9.97
CA LYS A 102 4.02 -4.67 10.02
C LYS A 102 3.19 -5.81 9.46
N ASP A 103 1.87 -5.63 9.37
CA ASP A 103 0.96 -6.60 8.79
C ASP A 103 0.72 -6.39 7.28
N GLU A 104 1.59 -5.62 6.62
CA GLU A 104 1.57 -5.32 5.18
C GLU A 104 0.41 -4.41 4.74
N THR A 105 -0.37 -3.88 5.69
CA THR A 105 -1.50 -2.98 5.45
C THR A 105 -1.13 -1.51 5.64
N LEU A 106 -2.00 -0.61 5.22
CA LEU A 106 -1.78 0.83 5.39
C LEU A 106 -2.00 1.20 6.87
N ILE A 107 -1.27 2.19 7.39
CA ILE A 107 -1.45 2.64 8.78
C ILE A 107 -2.90 3.08 9.08
N ASN A 108 -3.42 2.64 10.23
CA ASN A 108 -4.82 2.83 10.66
C ASN A 108 -5.12 4.21 11.28
N LYS A 109 -4.19 5.16 11.11
CA LYS A 109 -4.20 6.62 11.40
C LYS A 109 -2.74 7.08 11.54
N ILE A 110 -2.45 8.34 11.25
CA ILE A 110 -1.16 8.94 11.63
C ILE A 110 -1.20 9.08 13.15
N ASP A 111 -0.51 8.20 13.87
CA ASP A 111 -0.39 8.35 15.32
C ASP A 111 0.45 9.60 15.58
N THR A 112 -0.20 10.72 15.91
CA THR A 112 0.47 12.00 16.18
C THR A 112 1.21 12.03 17.52
N LYS A 113 1.52 10.87 18.10
CA LYS A 113 2.34 10.78 19.32
C LYS A 113 3.80 10.61 18.93
N ALA A 114 4.45 11.75 18.70
CA ALA A 114 5.87 11.93 19.01
C ALA A 114 5.99 12.46 20.45
#